data_AF-F6GGR7-F1
#
_entry.id   AF-F6GGR7-F1
#
_cell.length_a   1.000
_cell.length_b   1.000
_cell.length_c   1.000
_cell.angle_alpha   90.00
_cell.angle_beta   90.00
_cell.angle_gamma   90.00
#
_symmetry.space_group_name_H-M   'P 1'
#
loop_
_entity.id
_entity.type
_entity.pdbx_description
1 polymer ?
#
loop_
_entity_poly.entity_id
_entity_poly.type
_entity_poly.pdbx_seq_one_letter_code
_entity_poly.pdbx_strand_id
1 'polypeptide(L)'
;MIKNYYELPLKPANFFTKKEHDTCDIKQSIAHYIHLINTSHFGECSFDETFGSSIWELDFDNLKSSNKLKSIIKQSLEEAIKEHEKRLVNVIVEAKIKQEEILDNNTLNRIKKRVDLVIRAKVKKTNETFKYVEYFYIGPLSYQ
;
A
#
# COMPACT_ATOMS: atom_id res chain seq x y z
N MET A 1 21.04 -12.94 -5.24
CA MET A 1 19.63 -13.25 -5.61
C MET A 1 19.45 -12.90 -7.07
N ILE A 2 18.72 -13.72 -7.84
CA ILE A 2 18.48 -13.49 -9.27
C ILE A 2 17.52 -12.28 -9.42
N LYS A 3 17.96 -11.23 -10.11
CA LYS A 3 17.20 -9.99 -10.35
C LYS A 3 16.51 -10.04 -11.71
N ASN A 4 15.30 -10.60 -11.75
CA ASN A 4 14.55 -10.82 -12.99
C ASN A 4 13.28 -9.95 -13.12
N TYR A 5 13.03 -9.06 -12.15
CA TYR A 5 11.84 -8.21 -12.15
C TYR A 5 12.23 -6.76 -12.30
N TYR A 6 11.37 -5.94 -12.89
CA TYR A 6 11.59 -4.51 -12.95
C TYR A 6 11.34 -3.85 -11.60
N GLU A 7 12.19 -2.90 -11.26
CA GLU A 7 12.01 -2.02 -10.11
C GLU A 7 11.00 -0.92 -10.43
N LEU A 8 10.14 -0.59 -9.46
CA LEU A 8 9.20 0.53 -9.57
C LEU A 8 9.64 1.66 -8.64
N PRO A 9 9.42 2.94 -9.03
CA PRO A 9 8.81 3.38 -10.28
C PRO A 9 9.76 3.26 -11.48
N LEU A 10 9.21 2.99 -12.66
CA LEU A 10 9.99 3.00 -13.90
C LEU A 10 10.50 4.42 -14.17
N LYS A 11 11.78 4.56 -14.51
CA LYS A 11 12.40 5.83 -14.87
C LYS A 11 12.16 6.15 -16.35
N PRO A 12 11.27 7.10 -16.72
CA PRO A 12 10.93 7.32 -18.12
C PRO A 12 12.13 7.77 -18.95
N ALA A 13 13.07 8.49 -18.32
CA ALA A 13 14.32 8.93 -18.93
C ALA A 13 15.17 7.78 -19.50
N ASN A 14 15.06 6.57 -18.94
CA ASN A 14 15.83 5.41 -19.41
C ASN A 14 15.36 4.93 -20.79
N PHE A 15 14.05 5.07 -21.10
CA PHE A 15 13.53 4.76 -22.44
C PHE A 15 14.16 5.65 -23.52
N PHE A 16 14.33 6.94 -23.24
CA PHE A 16 14.89 7.90 -24.19
C PHE A 16 16.41 7.79 -24.31
N THR A 17 17.09 7.31 -23.27
CA THR A 17 18.56 7.19 -23.22
C THR A 17 19.06 5.80 -23.59
N LYS A 18 18.19 4.87 -24.03
CA LYS A 18 18.49 3.46 -24.32
C LYS A 18 19.24 2.76 -23.17
N LYS A 19 18.97 3.17 -21.93
CA LYS A 19 19.52 2.53 -20.74
C LYS A 19 18.59 1.44 -20.27
N GLU A 20 19.15 0.34 -19.80
CA GLU A 20 18.37 -0.71 -19.15
C GLU A 20 17.69 -0.17 -17.89
N HIS A 21 16.52 -0.71 -17.58
CA HIS A 21 15.81 -0.38 -16.35
C HIS A 21 16.38 -1.16 -15.17
N ASP A 22 16.30 -0.55 -14.00
CA ASP A 22 16.74 -1.19 -12.77
C ASP A 22 15.93 -2.46 -12.52
N THR A 23 16.63 -3.50 -12.07
CA THR A 23 16.04 -4.80 -11.77
C THR A 23 16.11 -5.10 -10.27
N CYS A 24 15.05 -5.74 -9.78
CA CYS A 24 14.87 -6.08 -8.39
C CYS A 24 14.63 -7.59 -8.19
N ASP A 25 14.77 -8.02 -6.95
CA ASP A 25 14.46 -9.39 -6.57
C ASP A 25 12.93 -9.62 -6.48
N ILE A 26 12.53 -10.88 -6.27
CA ILE A 26 11.11 -11.24 -6.17
C ILE A 26 10.40 -10.57 -4.99
N LYS A 27 11.08 -10.40 -3.85
CA LYS A 27 10.48 -9.82 -2.64
C LYS A 27 10.25 -8.33 -2.83
N GLN A 28 11.23 -7.63 -3.40
CA GLN A 28 11.14 -6.23 -3.78
C GLN A 28 10.05 -6.03 -4.83
N SER A 29 9.99 -6.88 -5.86
CA SER A 29 8.92 -6.81 -6.86
C SER A 29 7.53 -6.95 -6.25
N ILE A 30 7.35 -7.89 -5.31
CA ILE A 30 6.08 -8.06 -4.59
C ILE A 30 5.79 -6.85 -3.70
N ALA A 31 6.80 -6.32 -2.99
CA ALA A 31 6.66 -5.14 -2.15
C ALA A 31 6.21 -3.91 -2.95
N HIS A 32 6.81 -3.69 -4.13
CA HIS A 32 6.43 -2.61 -5.03
C HIS A 32 5.01 -2.80 -5.59
N TYR A 33 4.61 -4.03 -5.90
CA TYR A 33 3.27 -4.31 -6.39
C TYR A 33 2.20 -4.09 -5.31
N ILE A 34 2.47 -4.50 -4.08
CA ILE A 34 1.61 -4.23 -2.92
C ILE A 34 1.51 -2.72 -2.67
N HIS A 35 2.63 -2.00 -2.73
CA HIS A 35 2.63 -0.54 -2.61
C HIS A 35 1.70 0.08 -3.65
N LEU A 36 1.81 -0.35 -4.92
CA LEU A 36 0.95 0.12 -6.00
C LEU A 36 -0.53 -0.12 -5.71
N ILE A 37 -0.92 -1.32 -5.28
CA ILE A 37 -2.31 -1.64 -4.86
C ILE A 37 -2.77 -0.71 -3.75
N ASN A 38 -1.91 -0.46 -2.75
CA ASN A 38 -2.23 0.37 -1.60
C ASN A 38 -2.43 1.85 -1.98
N THR A 39 -1.67 2.33 -2.96
CA THR A 39 -1.75 3.72 -3.46
C THR A 39 -2.84 3.94 -4.50
N SER A 40 -3.45 2.89 -5.05
CA SER A 40 -4.48 2.98 -6.08
C SER A 40 -5.89 2.84 -5.53
N HIS A 41 -6.83 3.55 -6.15
CA HIS A 41 -8.26 3.47 -5.86
C HIS A 41 -8.98 2.48 -6.80
N PHE A 42 -10.05 1.84 -6.34
CA PHE A 42 -10.88 0.98 -7.19
C PHE A 42 -11.41 1.75 -8.42
N GLY A 43 -11.34 1.15 -9.61
CA GLY A 43 -11.72 1.80 -10.86
C GLY A 43 -10.68 2.75 -11.46
N GLU A 44 -9.53 2.98 -10.80
CA GLU A 44 -8.45 3.80 -11.38
C GLU A 44 -7.74 3.09 -12.53
N CYS A 45 -7.61 1.76 -12.44
CA CYS A 45 -7.08 0.94 -13.52
C CYS A 45 -8.19 0.61 -14.54
N SER A 46 -8.15 1.23 -15.72
CA SER A 46 -9.15 0.98 -16.77
C SER A 46 -9.21 -0.46 -17.27
N PHE A 47 -8.16 -1.25 -17.05
CA PHE A 47 -8.12 -2.67 -17.43
C PHE A 47 -8.74 -3.59 -16.37
N ASP A 48 -8.79 -3.13 -15.12
CA ASP A 48 -9.27 -3.91 -13.99
C ASP A 48 -9.81 -2.97 -12.90
N GLU A 49 -11.13 -2.80 -12.87
CA GLU A 49 -11.80 -1.93 -11.91
C GLU A 49 -11.65 -2.44 -10.46
N THR A 50 -11.33 -3.71 -10.26
CA THR A 50 -11.12 -4.31 -8.94
C THR A 50 -9.70 -4.10 -8.40
N PHE A 51 -8.82 -3.49 -9.20
CA PHE A 51 -7.46 -3.19 -8.78
C PHE A 51 -7.41 -1.93 -7.92
N GLY A 52 -6.98 -2.08 -6.67
CA GLY A 52 -6.81 -0.98 -5.72
C GLY A 52 -7.18 -1.37 -4.29
N SER A 53 -7.43 -0.36 -3.46
CA SER A 53 -7.93 -0.56 -2.09
C SER A 53 -8.97 0.47 -1.70
N SER A 54 -9.90 0.09 -0.82
CA SER A 54 -10.92 1.00 -0.28
C SER A 54 -10.36 2.00 0.74
N ILE A 55 -9.05 2.08 0.92
CA ILE A 55 -8.43 2.91 1.97
C ILE A 55 -8.79 4.37 1.76
N TRP A 56 -8.73 4.84 0.52
CA TRP A 56 -8.94 6.24 0.13
C TRP A 56 -10.42 6.66 0.13
N GLU A 57 -11.35 5.73 -0.13
CA GLU A 57 -12.80 6.00 0.01
C GLU A 57 -13.20 6.30 1.45
N LEU A 58 -12.50 5.68 2.39
CA LEU A 58 -12.83 5.75 3.82
C LEU A 58 -12.20 6.95 4.52
N ASP A 59 -11.23 7.61 3.89
CA ASP A 59 -10.54 8.78 4.46
C ASP A 59 -11.50 9.98 4.68
N PHE A 60 -12.52 10.10 3.84
CA PHE A 60 -13.54 11.15 3.95
C PHE A 60 -14.63 10.84 5.00
N ASP A 61 -14.77 9.57 5.41
CA ASP A 61 -15.79 9.13 6.36
C ASP A 61 -15.33 9.33 7.81
N ASN A 62 -15.30 10.60 8.26
CA ASN A 62 -14.95 11.01 9.63
C ASN A 62 -15.80 10.35 10.74
N LEU A 63 -16.91 9.69 10.37
CA LEU A 63 -17.90 9.10 11.29
C LEU A 63 -17.65 7.62 11.63
N LYS A 64 -16.71 6.93 10.98
CA LYS A 64 -16.45 5.51 11.28
C LYS A 64 -15.52 5.36 12.49
N SER A 65 -15.92 4.50 13.44
CA SER A 65 -15.06 4.15 14.57
C SER A 65 -13.74 3.54 14.08
N SER A 66 -12.62 3.88 14.73
CA SER A 66 -11.28 3.41 14.34
C SER A 66 -11.18 1.89 14.21
N ASN A 67 -12.02 1.13 14.92
CA ASN A 67 -12.06 -0.32 14.82
C ASN A 67 -12.78 -0.81 13.56
N LYS A 68 -13.89 -0.17 13.16
CA LYS A 68 -14.57 -0.50 11.90
C LYS A 68 -13.69 -0.19 10.71
N LEU A 69 -12.99 0.95 10.74
CA LEU A 69 -12.05 1.35 9.70
C LEU A 69 -10.91 0.34 9.54
N LYS A 70 -10.28 -0.09 10.64
CA LYS A 70 -9.24 -1.15 10.62
C LYS A 70 -9.74 -2.43 9.96
N SER A 71 -10.96 -2.86 10.29
CA SER A 71 -11.51 -4.11 9.75
C SER A 71 -11.75 -4.02 8.26
N ILE A 72 -12.29 -2.90 7.77
CA ILE A 72 -12.55 -2.70 6.34
C ILE A 72 -11.23 -2.62 5.57
N ILE A 73 -10.27 -1.82 6.03
CA ILE A 73 -8.93 -1.71 5.41
C ILE A 73 -8.26 -3.08 5.33
N LYS A 74 -8.28 -3.83 6.44
CA LYS A 74 -7.72 -5.18 6.49
C LYS A 74 -8.37 -6.07 5.43
N GLN A 75 -9.71 -6.15 5.42
CA GLN A 75 -10.44 -7.05 4.54
C GLN A 75 -10.23 -6.68 3.07
N SER A 76 -10.38 -5.39 2.72
CA SER A 76 -10.20 -4.90 1.35
C SER A 76 -8.79 -5.20 0.82
N LEU A 77 -7.76 -4.93 1.62
CA LEU A 77 -6.39 -5.17 1.19
C LEU A 77 -6.04 -6.67 1.13
N GLU A 78 -6.58 -7.48 2.05
CA GLU A 78 -6.39 -8.93 2.02
C GLU A 78 -7.04 -9.56 0.77
N GLU A 79 -8.26 -9.12 0.42
CA GLU A 79 -8.96 -9.53 -0.80
C GLU A 79 -8.20 -9.08 -2.07
N ALA A 80 -7.82 -7.80 -2.15
CA ALA A 80 -7.08 -7.26 -3.28
C ALA A 80 -5.73 -7.97 -3.51
N ILE A 81 -4.96 -8.24 -2.45
CA ILE A 81 -3.69 -8.97 -2.59
C ILE A 81 -3.92 -10.42 -3.00
N LYS A 82 -4.96 -11.08 -2.47
CA LYS A 82 -5.29 -12.46 -2.84
C LYS A 82 -5.74 -12.57 -4.31
N GLU A 83 -6.43 -11.53 -4.80
CA GLU A 83 -6.90 -11.46 -6.18
C GLU A 83 -5.78 -11.11 -7.16
N HIS A 84 -4.98 -10.10 -6.86
CA HIS A 84 -4.02 -9.52 -7.81
C HIS A 84 -2.60 -10.08 -7.67
N GLU A 85 -2.19 -10.54 -6.47
CA GLU A 85 -0.83 -11.01 -6.20
C GLU A 85 -0.75 -12.54 -6.00
N LYS A 86 -0.83 -13.30 -7.11
CA LYS A 86 -0.80 -14.78 -7.09
C LYS A 86 0.53 -15.39 -6.66
N ARG A 87 1.61 -14.59 -6.55
CA ARG A 87 2.93 -15.08 -6.12
C ARG A 87 2.99 -15.28 -4.60
N LEU A 88 2.07 -14.68 -3.85
CA LEU A 88 1.94 -14.84 -2.40
C LEU A 88 0.89 -15.90 -2.03
N VAL A 89 1.12 -16.60 -0.92
CA VAL A 89 0.17 -17.50 -0.28
C VAL A 89 0.09 -17.22 1.22
N ASN A 90 -1.03 -17.59 1.84
CA ASN A 90 -1.31 -17.36 3.27
C ASN A 90 -1.10 -15.90 3.68
N VAL A 91 -1.70 -14.99 2.90
CA VAL A 91 -1.64 -13.55 3.14
C VAL A 91 -2.42 -13.22 4.40
N ILE A 92 -1.78 -12.50 5.32
CA ILE A 92 -2.35 -11.99 6.55
C ILE A 92 -2.03 -10.50 6.61
N VAL A 93 -3.07 -9.68 6.69
CA VAL A 93 -2.97 -8.23 6.82
C VAL A 93 -3.30 -7.82 8.26
N GLU A 94 -2.45 -6.99 8.85
CA GLU A 94 -2.68 -6.35 10.14
C GLU A 94 -2.67 -4.82 9.94
N ALA A 95 -3.72 -4.14 10.39
CA ALA A 95 -3.82 -2.67 10.34
C ALA A 95 -3.89 -2.09 11.76
N LYS A 96 -3.07 -1.07 12.04
CA LYS A 96 -3.10 -0.31 13.30
C LYS A 96 -3.33 1.15 12.96
N ILE A 97 -4.18 1.81 13.74
CA ILE A 97 -4.43 3.25 13.60
C ILE A 97 -3.94 3.92 14.86
N LYS A 98 -3.06 4.90 14.69
CA LYS A 98 -2.56 5.78 15.74
C LYS A 98 -3.01 7.20 15.43
N GLN A 99 -3.29 7.97 16.48
CA GLN A 99 -3.54 9.39 16.34
C GLN A 99 -2.24 10.11 16.74
N GLU A 100 -1.64 10.82 15.79
CA GLU A 100 -0.42 11.58 16.01
C GLU A 100 -0.78 13.07 15.98
N GLU A 101 -0.45 13.78 17.06
CA GLU A 101 -0.51 15.23 17.14
C GLU A 101 0.81 15.79 16.61
N ILE A 102 0.78 16.42 15.43
CA ILE A 102 1.98 17.08 14.91
C ILE A 102 1.96 18.52 15.44
N LEU A 103 2.98 18.84 16.23
CA LEU A 103 3.28 20.21 16.65
C LEU A 103 3.96 20.92 15.47
N ASP A 104 3.18 21.64 14.67
CA ASP A 104 3.77 22.61 13.73
C ASP A 104 4.21 23.84 14.52
N ASN A 105 5.41 24.37 14.21
CA ASN A 105 6.03 25.53 14.87
C ASN A 105 5.21 26.85 14.75
N ASN A 106 4.02 26.82 14.16
CA ASN A 106 3.06 27.92 14.12
C ASN A 106 1.65 27.42 14.50
N THR A 107 1.33 27.54 15.79
CA THR A 107 0.00 27.81 16.39
C THR A 107 -1.24 26.95 16.04
N LEU A 108 -1.15 25.86 15.28
CA LEU A 108 -2.29 24.96 15.02
C LEU A 108 -1.91 23.49 15.25
N ASN A 109 -2.44 22.88 16.31
CA ASN A 109 -2.35 21.43 16.53
C ASN A 109 -3.11 20.69 15.43
N ARG A 110 -2.40 20.12 14.45
CA ARG A 110 -3.01 19.26 13.43
C ARG A 110 -2.97 17.81 13.91
N ILE A 111 -4.15 17.27 14.18
CA ILE A 111 -4.34 15.86 14.49
C ILE A 111 -4.34 15.09 13.16
N LYS A 112 -3.31 14.27 12.92
CA LYS A 112 -3.30 13.32 11.80
C LYS A 112 -3.52 11.90 12.31
N LYS A 113 -4.34 11.13 11.64
CA LYS A 113 -4.50 9.70 11.92
C LYS A 113 -3.50 8.95 11.04
N ARG A 114 -2.59 8.21 11.65
CA ARG A 114 -1.62 7.36 10.95
C ARG A 114 -2.13 5.93 10.94
N VAL A 115 -2.18 5.32 9.76
CA VAL A 115 -2.44 3.89 9.60
C VAL A 115 -1.12 3.17 9.34
N ASP A 116 -0.75 2.25 10.22
CA ASP A 116 0.36 1.33 10.03
C ASP A 116 -0.19 -0.01 9.51
N LEU A 117 0.29 -0.45 8.35
CA LEU A 117 0.01 -1.75 7.77
C LEU A 117 1.18 -2.71 7.96
N VAL A 118 0.87 -3.95 8.33
CA VAL A 118 1.83 -5.06 8.36
C VAL A 118 1.24 -6.22 7.60
N ILE A 119 1.92 -6.64 6.54
CA ILE A 119 1.49 -7.73 5.67
C ILE A 119 2.48 -8.87 5.82
N ARG A 120 1.96 -10.05 6.13
CA ARG A 120 2.74 -11.28 6.29
C ARG A 120 2.21 -12.31 5.33
N ALA A 121 3.09 -12.95 4.59
CA ALA A 121 2.73 -13.98 3.62
C ALA A 121 3.90 -14.95 3.43
N LYS A 122 3.71 -15.94 2.56
CA LYS A 122 4.81 -16.77 2.03
C LYS A 122 4.89 -16.62 0.52
N VAL A 123 6.11 -16.54 0.00
CA VAL A 123 6.33 -16.54 -1.46
C VAL A 123 6.15 -17.96 -1.98
N LYS A 124 5.20 -18.17 -2.90
CA LYS A 124 4.83 -19.50 -3.41
C LYS A 124 6.01 -20.27 -4.01
N LYS A 125 6.89 -19.56 -4.74
CA LYS A 125 8.02 -20.16 -5.46
C LYS A 125 9.16 -20.62 -4.55
N THR A 126 9.46 -19.86 -3.50
CA THR A 126 10.62 -20.11 -2.63
C THR A 126 10.23 -20.67 -1.26
N ASN A 127 8.93 -20.67 -0.93
CA ASN A 127 8.38 -21.00 0.39
C ASN A 127 8.98 -20.16 1.53
N GLU A 128 9.58 -19.01 1.20
CA GLU A 128 10.14 -18.09 2.18
C GLU A 128 9.08 -17.18 2.77
N THR A 129 9.24 -16.83 4.05
CA THR A 129 8.40 -15.83 4.70
C THR A 129 8.64 -14.45 4.09
N PHE A 130 7.55 -13.78 3.77
CA PHE A 130 7.50 -12.42 3.29
C PHE A 130 6.85 -11.53 4.35
N LYS A 131 7.50 -10.40 4.65
CA LYS A 131 6.98 -9.37 5.56
C LYS A 131 7.14 -8.03 4.87
N TYR A 132 6.05 -7.30 4.78
CA TYR A 132 6.00 -5.93 4.26
C TYR A 132 5.34 -5.04 5.31
N VAL A 133 5.88 -3.83 5.47
CA VAL A 133 5.38 -2.85 6.42
C VAL A 133 5.32 -1.51 5.72
N GLU A 134 4.18 -0.85 5.84
CA GLU A 134 3.93 0.46 5.26
C GLU A 134 3.09 1.30 6.23
N TYR A 135 3.14 2.61 6.07
CA TYR A 135 2.25 3.51 6.78
C TYR A 135 1.78 4.63 5.88
N PHE A 136 0.59 5.13 6.15
CA PHE A 136 0.03 6.30 5.47
C PHE A 136 -0.74 7.16 6.47
N TYR A 137 -0.90 8.44 6.15
CA TYR A 137 -1.70 9.35 6.96
C TYR A 137 -3.07 9.53 6.31
N ILE A 138 -4.10 9.38 7.12
CA ILE A 138 -5.49 9.66 6.80
C ILE A 138 -5.95 10.88 7.61
N GLY A 139 -6.82 11.68 7.02
CA GLY A 139 -7.44 12.84 7.63
C GLY A 139 -7.73 13.91 6.59
N PRO A 140 -8.78 14.72 6.81
CA PRO A 140 -9.10 15.80 5.89
C PRO A 140 -7.86 16.69 5.71
N LEU A 141 -7.49 16.93 4.45
CA LEU A 141 -6.68 18.08 4.10
C LEU A 141 -7.42 19.29 4.65
N SER A 142 -7.02 19.78 5.82
CA SER A 142 -7.47 21.08 6.30
C SER A 142 -6.92 22.08 5.30
N TYR A 143 -7.74 22.38 4.29
CA TYR A 143 -7.59 23.57 3.46
C TYR A 143 -7.69 24.75 4.43
N GLN A 144 -6.62 25.56 4.47
CA GLN A 144 -6.75 26.96 4.85
C GLN A 144 -7.22 27.73 3.63
#